data_AF-A0A9D9GIE2-F1
#
_entry.id   AF-A0A9D9GIE2-F1
#
_cell.length_a   1.000
_cell.length_b   1.000
_cell.length_c   1.000
_cell.angle_alpha   90.00
_cell.angle_beta   90.00
_cell.angle_gamma   90.00
#
_symmetry.space_group_name_H-M   'P 1'
#
loop_
_entity.id
_entity.type
_entity.pdbx_description
1 polymer ?
#
loop_
_entity_poly.entity_id
_entity_poly.type
_entity_poly.pdbx_seq_one_letter_code
_entity_poly.pdbx_strand_id
1 'polypeptide(L)'
;MKKLFLTLFVAFATAVLLWACSSSNRVVRFPLVGASNTRMLVFEKVELTDTATVLTVRGFNDPEHWIKVSPSIHLVAQNKEYELIGSKGVEPGKELFMPEDGDSCFTLIFEPLPNACSEFDFIDADAKNGWRMYGIDLTGKRDVANPTGLPRELKYTSKEASDTPEYAYTFGETTVNIHLMGYREGCVTDMVFPVNSMFEGQRSIDVEIDPATGTGSVTFMQYGTGCAFPVVNGCGYGQFFIAPNETVDLYVNLAYINQTLQYNYENYKNLAIKGCWTKGSVYDALNNQDSEDVIVLPDSLSIGELIRYDMTADEFTGALIDFYRAVCEHADAQKSGSWAKEMCKADAFNTCLIFLNQDFRRWAERESSVTADYKHDPILPEHYARMFACVDIENPWLLMNYRSEEVAKAAQKMVSGGYDDTLACWGKARGAVEKAYKNELTDAELQTMRSWNNSFYADMCEEILRCTRKSIAKSSKYLEHVEDIAPEALFQAIIAPHKGKVILVDFWNTWCGPCRKAIKEIKPHKNGTLASDNIVWIYIASETSPIGTYSEMIPNIKGIHYRVNETQWDYLTSKLFDIDGIPSYVLVKKDGTFSLRNDL
;
A
#
# COMPACT_ATOMS: atom_id res chain seq x y z
N MET A 1 76.20 -7.42 30.58
CA MET A 1 74.80 -7.73 30.93
C MET A 1 73.91 -6.50 31.10
N LYS A 2 74.31 -5.43 31.80
CA LYS A 2 73.47 -4.21 31.97
C LYS A 2 73.11 -3.44 30.68
N LYS A 3 73.99 -3.40 29.67
CA LYS A 3 73.72 -2.75 28.38
C LYS A 3 72.79 -3.55 27.45
N LEU A 4 72.65 -4.87 27.65
CA LEU A 4 71.77 -5.71 26.82
C LEU A 4 70.32 -5.67 27.34
N PHE A 5 70.15 -5.59 28.66
CA PHE A 5 68.84 -5.44 29.30
C PHE A 5 68.19 -4.08 29.05
N LEU A 6 68.96 -2.99 28.98
CA LEU A 6 68.41 -1.66 28.72
C LEU A 6 67.89 -1.52 27.27
N THR A 7 68.55 -2.15 26.30
CA THR A 7 68.12 -2.12 24.89
C THR A 7 66.90 -3.01 24.65
N LEU A 8 66.78 -4.14 25.35
CA LEU A 8 65.60 -5.01 25.31
C LEU A 8 64.38 -4.37 26.01
N PHE A 9 64.59 -3.61 27.09
CA PHE A 9 63.51 -2.94 27.80
C PHE A 9 62.96 -1.72 27.04
N VAL A 10 63.83 -0.96 26.35
CA VAL A 10 63.42 0.17 25.49
C VAL A 10 62.71 -0.33 24.22
N ALA A 11 63.15 -1.44 23.61
CA ALA A 11 62.48 -2.05 22.47
C ALA A 11 61.11 -2.68 22.83
N PHE A 12 60.97 -3.21 24.05
CA PHE A 12 59.68 -3.72 24.53
C PHE A 12 58.72 -2.58 24.93
N ALA A 13 59.22 -1.49 25.51
CA ALA A 13 58.42 -0.31 25.83
C ALA A 13 57.94 0.42 24.56
N THR A 14 58.74 0.49 23.49
CA THR A 14 58.30 1.05 22.19
C THR A 14 57.36 0.13 21.43
N ALA A 15 57.48 -1.20 21.55
CA ALA A 15 56.54 -2.15 20.98
C ALA A 15 55.17 -2.14 21.70
N VAL A 16 55.14 -1.96 23.03
CA VAL A 16 53.90 -1.83 23.81
C VAL A 16 53.23 -0.46 23.59
N LEU A 17 53.99 0.61 23.35
CA LEU A 17 53.44 1.92 22.97
C LEU A 17 52.93 1.97 21.52
N LEU A 18 53.46 1.15 20.62
CA LEU A 18 52.96 1.01 19.24
C LEU A 18 51.74 0.08 19.10
N TRP A 19 51.43 -0.71 20.13
CA TRP A 19 50.17 -1.47 20.23
C TRP A 19 49.06 -0.71 20.97
N ALA A 20 49.36 0.45 21.55
CA ALA A 20 48.40 1.33 22.22
C ALA A 20 47.76 2.38 21.29
N CYS A 21 48.22 2.49 20.04
CA CYS A 21 47.71 3.42 19.03
C CYS A 21 47.30 2.73 17.73
N SER A 22 46.76 1.51 17.79
CA SER A 22 45.84 1.06 16.75
C SER A 22 44.44 1.42 17.22
N SER A 23 43.93 2.61 16.87
CA SER A 23 42.48 2.79 16.90
C SER A 23 41.91 1.76 15.94
N SER A 24 41.27 0.74 16.51
CA SER A 24 40.61 -0.28 15.72
C SER A 24 39.43 0.42 15.05
N ASN A 25 39.64 0.88 13.82
CA ASN A 25 38.57 1.40 12.97
C ASN A 25 37.48 0.33 12.93
N ARG A 26 36.30 0.64 13.48
CA ARG A 26 35.20 -0.31 13.53
C ARG A 26 34.37 -0.13 12.28
N VAL A 27 34.25 -1.19 11.49
CA VAL A 27 33.52 -1.18 10.23
C VAL A 27 32.32 -2.10 10.36
N VAL A 28 31.13 -1.57 10.09
CA VAL A 28 29.87 -2.31 10.03
C VAL A 28 29.35 -2.22 8.60
N ARG A 29 29.14 -3.36 7.96
CA ARG A 29 28.58 -3.43 6.61
C ARG A 29 27.10 -3.74 6.70
N PHE A 30 26.29 -3.05 5.89
CA PHE A 30 24.84 -3.20 5.85
C PHE A 30 24.22 -3.26 7.25
N PRO A 31 24.37 -2.20 8.07
CA PRO A 31 23.80 -2.19 9.40
C PRO A 31 22.28 -2.35 9.34
N LEU A 32 21.72 -3.07 10.31
CA LEU A 32 20.28 -3.15 10.48
C LEU A 32 19.72 -1.78 10.85
N VAL A 33 18.57 -1.42 10.28
CA VAL A 33 17.86 -0.18 10.60
C VAL A 33 16.60 -0.55 11.37
N GLY A 34 16.39 0.06 12.55
CA GLY A 34 15.25 -0.24 13.41
C GLY A 34 13.93 0.31 12.90
N ALA A 35 13.92 1.52 12.36
CA ALA A 35 12.76 2.13 11.71
C ALA A 35 13.22 3.16 10.67
N SER A 36 12.46 3.31 9.58
CA SER A 36 12.75 4.30 8.54
C SER A 36 11.46 4.90 7.98
N ASN A 37 11.50 6.19 7.66
CA ASN A 37 10.45 6.84 6.89
C ASN A 37 10.72 6.87 5.37
N THR A 38 11.86 6.34 4.94
CA THR A 38 12.32 6.38 3.56
C THR A 38 12.79 5.03 3.05
N ARG A 39 12.55 4.81 1.75
CA ARG A 39 13.11 3.70 0.95
C ARG A 39 14.20 4.15 -0.01
N MET A 40 14.49 5.46 -0.03
CA MET A 40 15.47 6.03 -0.95
C MET A 40 16.91 5.78 -0.52
N LEU A 41 17.17 5.30 0.70
CA LEU A 41 18.52 5.15 1.22
C LEU A 41 18.77 3.76 1.79
N VAL A 42 19.95 3.22 1.50
CA VAL A 42 20.54 2.06 2.17
C VAL A 42 21.98 2.39 2.56
N PHE A 43 22.38 2.02 3.78
CA PHE A 43 23.77 2.13 4.22
C PHE A 43 24.53 0.87 3.82
N GLU A 44 25.50 0.99 2.91
CA GLU A 44 26.38 -0.11 2.55
C GLU A 44 27.41 -0.36 3.65
N LYS A 45 27.92 0.72 4.25
CA LYS A 45 29.02 0.65 5.21
C LYS A 45 29.01 1.85 6.16
N VAL A 46 29.32 1.58 7.43
CA VAL A 46 29.57 2.57 8.47
C VAL A 46 30.98 2.34 9.02
N GLU A 47 31.82 3.35 8.99
CA GLU A 47 33.19 3.31 9.51
C GLU A 47 33.34 4.32 10.65
N LEU A 48 33.69 3.80 11.82
CA LEU A 48 33.99 4.59 13.02
C LEU A 48 35.51 4.73 13.13
N THR A 49 35.98 5.97 13.15
CA THR A 49 37.38 6.32 13.38
C THR A 49 37.48 7.38 14.48
N ASP A 50 38.70 7.67 14.96
CA ASP A 50 38.89 8.72 15.97
C ASP A 50 38.57 10.14 15.46
N THR A 51 38.52 10.33 14.14
CA THR A 51 38.38 11.65 13.51
C THR A 51 37.05 11.87 12.80
N ALA A 52 36.34 10.80 12.43
CA ALA A 52 35.07 10.87 11.73
C ALA A 52 34.25 9.58 11.83
N THR A 53 32.94 9.72 11.64
CA THR A 53 32.05 8.61 11.24
C THR A 53 31.76 8.74 9.76
N VAL A 54 32.04 7.70 8.99
CA VAL A 54 31.91 7.70 7.53
C VAL A 54 30.81 6.73 7.12
N LEU A 55 29.79 7.23 6.43
CA LEU A 55 28.70 6.45 5.85
C LEU A 55 28.89 6.31 4.34
N THR A 56 28.99 5.09 3.84
CA THR A 56 28.82 4.79 2.41
C THR A 56 27.34 4.50 2.17
N VAL A 57 26.71 5.32 1.33
CA VAL A 57 25.25 5.36 1.14
C VAL A 57 24.93 5.03 -0.30
N ARG A 58 23.91 4.20 -0.49
CA ARG A 58 23.23 3.96 -1.78
C ARG A 58 21.92 4.72 -1.77
N GLY A 59 21.74 5.59 -2.76
CA GLY A 59 20.57 6.42 -2.96
C GLY A 59 19.75 5.94 -4.15
N PHE A 60 18.43 5.89 -3.99
CA PHE A 60 17.47 5.37 -4.96
C PHE A 60 16.42 6.40 -5.31
N ASN A 61 16.14 6.52 -6.61
CA ASN A 61 14.93 7.13 -7.14
C ASN A 61 14.73 6.63 -8.58
N ASP A 62 13.58 6.97 -9.19
CA ASP A 62 13.36 6.69 -10.60
C ASP A 62 14.42 7.38 -11.48
N PRO A 63 14.77 6.82 -12.65
CA PRO A 63 15.66 7.47 -13.60
C PRO A 63 15.19 8.91 -13.89
N GLU A 64 16.14 9.82 -14.09
CA GLU A 64 15.92 11.26 -14.30
C GLU A 64 15.28 12.02 -13.10
N HIS A 65 14.85 11.33 -12.04
CA HIS A 65 14.47 11.96 -10.78
C HIS A 65 15.69 12.20 -9.90
N TRP A 66 15.55 12.99 -8.84
CA TRP A 66 16.67 13.36 -7.98
C TRP A 66 16.44 12.99 -6.52
N ILE A 67 17.55 12.86 -5.79
CA ILE A 67 17.58 12.91 -4.33
C ILE A 67 18.36 14.15 -3.88
N LYS A 68 18.10 14.62 -2.66
CA LYS A 68 18.75 15.80 -2.12
C LYS A 68 19.13 15.58 -0.66
N VAL A 69 20.43 15.54 -0.39
CA VAL A 69 20.95 15.52 0.97
C VAL A 69 20.88 16.92 1.54
N SER A 70 20.16 17.11 2.66
CA SER A 70 20.14 18.40 3.34
C SER A 70 21.52 18.73 3.96
N PRO A 71 21.95 20.00 3.94
CA PRO A 71 23.13 20.44 4.71
C PRO A 71 22.98 20.26 6.22
N SER A 72 21.74 20.17 6.74
CA SER A 72 21.42 20.05 8.17
C SER A 72 21.31 18.60 8.67
N ILE A 73 21.66 17.65 7.82
CA ILE A 73 21.58 16.23 8.15
C ILE A 73 22.64 15.91 9.22
N HIS A 74 22.25 15.17 10.24
CA HIS A 74 23.14 14.86 11.36
C HIS A 74 22.88 13.45 11.90
N LEU A 75 23.82 12.95 12.69
CA LEU A 75 23.63 11.71 13.45
C LEU A 75 23.21 12.06 14.87
N VAL A 76 22.36 11.23 15.48
CA VAL A 76 22.03 11.33 16.90
C VAL A 76 22.46 10.04 17.59
N ALA A 77 23.29 10.15 18.63
CA ALA A 77 23.64 9.03 19.48
C ALA A 77 23.75 9.48 20.93
N GLN A 78 23.18 8.72 21.86
CA GLN A 78 23.20 9.03 23.30
C GLN A 78 22.71 10.46 23.62
N ASN A 79 21.67 10.92 22.92
CA ASN A 79 21.10 12.28 23.01
C ASN A 79 22.07 13.42 22.63
N LYS A 80 23.10 13.12 21.85
CA LYS A 80 24.00 14.11 21.27
C LYS A 80 23.90 14.08 19.74
N GLU A 81 23.90 15.26 19.13
CA GLU A 81 23.97 15.46 17.69
C GLU A 81 25.42 15.50 17.21
N TYR A 82 25.65 14.97 16.01
CA TYR A 82 26.95 14.88 15.34
C TYR A 82 26.79 15.37 13.92
N GLU A 83 27.40 16.52 13.63
CA GLU A 83 27.18 17.28 12.41
C GLU A 83 27.82 16.64 11.17
N LEU A 84 27.24 16.93 10.00
CA LEU A 84 27.88 16.63 8.71
C LEU A 84 29.09 17.56 8.52
N ILE A 85 30.28 16.99 8.39
CA ILE A 85 31.54 17.73 8.19
C ILE A 85 32.10 17.59 6.78
N GLY A 86 31.54 16.69 5.95
CA GLY A 86 31.90 16.56 4.55
C GLY A 86 31.14 15.48 3.81
N SER A 87 31.29 15.46 2.48
CA SER A 87 30.68 14.45 1.61
C SER A 87 31.58 14.17 0.40
N LYS A 88 31.33 13.05 -0.28
CA LYS A 88 31.94 12.71 -1.58
C LYS A 88 30.88 12.11 -2.50
N GLY A 89 30.85 12.50 -3.77
CA GLY A 89 29.86 12.02 -4.74
C GLY A 89 28.48 12.67 -4.60
N VAL A 90 28.29 13.57 -3.63
CA VAL A 90 27.07 14.39 -3.46
C VAL A 90 27.45 15.75 -2.89
N GLU A 91 26.77 16.81 -3.32
CA GLU A 91 26.89 18.16 -2.76
C GLU A 91 25.64 18.49 -1.94
N PRO A 92 25.73 18.59 -0.59
CA PRO A 92 24.58 18.89 0.25
C PRO A 92 23.88 20.19 -0.17
N GLY A 93 22.56 20.17 -0.21
CA GLY A 93 21.74 21.29 -0.67
C GLY A 93 21.52 21.35 -2.18
N LYS A 94 22.17 20.48 -2.98
CA LYS A 94 21.92 20.32 -4.42
C LYS A 94 21.25 18.99 -4.75
N GLU A 95 20.53 18.99 -5.87
CA GLU A 95 19.90 17.80 -6.44
C GLU A 95 20.98 16.88 -7.03
N LEU A 96 20.92 15.61 -6.67
CA LEU A 96 21.66 14.53 -7.30
C LEU A 96 20.67 13.75 -8.17
N PHE A 97 20.74 13.94 -9.48
CA PHE A 97 19.91 13.23 -10.45
C PHE A 97 20.36 11.78 -10.59
N MET A 98 19.39 10.86 -10.65
CA MET A 98 19.65 9.43 -10.72
C MET A 98 20.10 9.01 -12.13
N PRO A 99 21.08 8.10 -12.21
CA PRO A 99 21.45 7.42 -13.45
C PRO A 99 20.33 6.48 -13.96
N GLU A 100 20.54 5.87 -15.13
CA GLU A 100 19.55 5.01 -15.79
C GLU A 100 19.11 3.79 -14.94
N ASP A 101 19.96 3.29 -14.05
CA ASP A 101 19.64 2.20 -13.14
C ASP A 101 18.98 2.67 -11.83
N GLY A 102 18.75 3.98 -11.67
CA GLY A 102 18.07 4.56 -10.51
C GLY A 102 18.91 4.56 -9.23
N ASP A 103 20.22 4.31 -9.32
CA ASP A 103 21.07 3.98 -8.18
C ASP A 103 22.38 4.77 -8.15
N SER A 104 22.57 5.56 -7.09
CA SER A 104 23.80 6.33 -6.88
C SER A 104 24.51 5.96 -5.58
N CYS A 105 25.83 5.80 -5.64
CA CYS A 105 26.67 5.61 -4.45
C CYS A 105 27.42 6.90 -4.09
N PHE A 106 27.31 7.32 -2.82
CA PHE A 106 28.01 8.50 -2.29
C PHE A 106 28.44 8.28 -0.84
N THR A 107 29.24 9.20 -0.31
CA THR A 107 29.74 9.14 1.06
C THR A 107 29.37 10.38 1.84
N LEU A 108 28.92 10.20 3.07
CA LEU A 108 28.69 11.24 4.06
C LEU A 108 29.69 11.08 5.21
N ILE A 109 30.25 12.19 5.68
CA ILE A 109 31.29 12.22 6.71
C ILE A 109 30.79 13.11 7.84
N PHE A 110 30.66 12.54 9.02
CA PHE A 110 30.15 13.20 10.22
C PHE A 110 31.24 13.32 11.28
N GLU A 111 31.00 14.16 12.28
CA GLU A 111 31.76 14.16 13.53
C GLU A 111 31.90 12.73 14.10
N PRO A 112 33.02 12.40 14.78
CA PRO A 112 33.27 11.05 15.26
C PRO A 112 32.28 10.66 16.38
N LEU A 113 31.47 9.63 16.11
CA LEU A 113 30.76 8.90 17.14
C LEU A 113 31.76 8.17 18.05
N PRO A 114 31.45 7.97 19.33
CA PRO A 114 32.29 7.18 20.22
C PRO A 114 32.48 5.76 19.67
N ASN A 115 33.71 5.23 19.69
CA ASN A 115 33.95 3.87 19.16
C ASN A 115 33.20 2.76 19.93
N ALA A 116 32.74 3.04 21.16
CA ALA A 116 31.89 2.16 21.96
C ALA A 116 30.39 2.28 21.65
N CYS A 117 29.99 3.21 20.76
CA CYS A 117 28.61 3.43 20.37
C CYS A 117 28.02 2.14 19.75
N SER A 118 26.85 1.70 20.19
CA SER A 118 26.20 0.47 19.71
C SER A 118 25.11 0.71 18.68
N GLU A 119 24.56 1.92 18.62
CA GLU A 119 23.53 2.35 17.66
C GLU A 119 23.53 3.88 17.51
N PHE A 120 23.03 4.37 16.38
CA PHE A 120 22.79 5.81 16.17
C PHE A 120 21.56 6.02 15.27
N ASP A 121 21.04 7.25 15.25
CA ASP A 121 19.99 7.69 14.35
C ASP A 121 20.57 8.61 13.27
N PHE A 122 19.94 8.64 12.11
CA PHE A 122 20.27 9.51 10.99
C PHE A 122 19.05 10.38 10.68
N ILE A 123 19.19 11.70 10.87
CA ILE A 123 18.08 12.64 10.89
C ILE A 123 18.35 13.80 9.94
N ASP A 124 17.42 14.03 9.02
CA ASP A 124 17.31 15.25 8.24
C ASP A 124 16.22 16.15 8.86
N ALA A 125 16.64 17.07 9.73
CA ALA A 125 15.73 17.83 10.60
C ALA A 125 15.01 19.01 9.91
N ASP A 126 15.53 19.54 8.81
CA ASP A 126 15.03 20.80 8.22
C ASP A 126 13.94 20.58 7.16
N ALA A 127 13.67 19.35 6.78
CA ALA A 127 12.63 19.02 5.82
C ALA A 127 11.40 18.42 6.51
N LYS A 128 10.21 18.96 6.21
CA LYS A 128 8.90 18.38 6.59
C LYS A 128 8.80 16.89 6.18
N ASN A 129 9.49 16.53 5.10
CA ASN A 129 9.63 15.17 4.56
C ASN A 129 11.08 14.65 4.62
N GLY A 130 11.88 15.14 5.56
CA GLY A 130 13.29 14.76 5.72
C GLY A 130 13.43 13.27 6.04
N TRP A 131 14.52 12.68 5.58
CA TRP A 131 14.86 11.30 5.85
C TRP A 131 15.14 11.10 7.34
N ARG A 132 14.51 10.08 7.92
CA ARG A 132 14.69 9.66 9.31
C ARG A 132 14.88 8.16 9.34
N MET A 133 16.01 7.74 9.86
CA MET A 133 16.36 6.33 10.05
C MET A 133 16.86 6.16 11.48
N TYR A 134 16.18 5.33 12.25
CA TYR A 134 16.38 5.18 13.69
C TYR A 134 17.00 3.83 14.04
N GLY A 135 17.83 3.82 15.08
CA GLY A 135 18.42 2.60 15.64
C GLY A 135 19.27 1.85 14.62
N ILE A 136 20.15 2.55 13.91
CA ILE A 136 21.10 1.95 12.97
C ILE A 136 22.10 1.14 13.79
N ASP A 137 22.04 -0.19 13.68
CA ASP A 137 22.84 -1.11 14.48
C ASP A 137 24.30 -1.03 14.11
N LEU A 138 25.09 -0.91 15.15
CA LEU A 138 26.52 -0.69 15.05
C LEU A 138 27.27 -1.90 15.67
N THR A 139 26.55 -2.87 16.22
CA THR A 139 27.10 -4.08 16.85
C THR A 139 27.44 -5.19 15.84
N GLY A 140 26.92 -5.09 14.62
CA GLY A 140 27.09 -6.11 13.58
C GLY A 140 26.07 -7.24 13.69
N LYS A 141 24.97 -7.02 14.41
CA LYS A 141 23.87 -7.98 14.47
C LYS A 141 23.26 -8.14 13.08
N ARG A 142 22.82 -9.37 12.79
CA ARG A 142 22.15 -9.73 11.52
C ARG A 142 20.77 -10.36 11.73
N ASP A 143 20.38 -10.62 12.97
CA ASP A 143 19.09 -11.24 13.29
C ASP A 143 18.01 -10.16 13.49
N VAL A 144 16.88 -10.40 12.83
CA VAL A 144 15.72 -9.52 12.69
C VAL A 144 14.41 -10.25 13.03
N ALA A 145 14.49 -11.53 13.43
CA ALA A 145 13.33 -12.40 13.64
C ALA A 145 12.42 -11.94 14.78
N ASN A 146 12.95 -11.19 15.75
CA ASN A 146 12.23 -10.76 16.94
C ASN A 146 12.41 -9.26 17.21
N PRO A 147 11.67 -8.39 16.49
CA PRO A 147 11.77 -6.96 16.68
C PRO A 147 11.41 -6.54 18.12
N THR A 148 12.04 -5.47 18.58
CA THR A 148 11.72 -4.85 19.87
C THR A 148 10.27 -4.38 19.85
N GLY A 149 9.50 -4.73 20.88
CA GLY A 149 8.07 -4.41 20.98
C GLY A 149 7.13 -5.56 20.59
N LEU A 150 7.64 -6.65 19.99
CA LEU A 150 6.82 -7.83 19.69
C LEU A 150 6.42 -8.57 20.98
N PRO A 151 5.13 -8.78 21.26
CA PRO A 151 4.66 -9.60 22.38
C PRO A 151 5.31 -10.97 22.41
N ARG A 152 5.64 -11.47 23.61
CA ARG A 152 6.43 -12.70 23.79
C ARG A 152 5.75 -13.93 23.18
N GLU A 153 4.43 -13.98 23.24
CA GLU A 153 3.60 -15.04 22.69
C GLU A 153 3.63 -15.09 21.14
N LEU A 154 3.87 -13.97 20.47
CA LEU A 154 3.97 -13.89 19.01
C LEU A 154 5.37 -14.21 18.47
N LYS A 155 6.37 -14.33 19.36
CA LYS A 155 7.75 -14.73 19.00
C LYS A 155 7.87 -16.20 18.61
N TYR A 156 6.89 -17.00 19.02
CA TYR A 156 6.89 -18.45 18.88
C TYR A 156 5.49 -18.90 18.45
N THR A 157 4.98 -18.35 17.35
CA THR A 157 3.71 -18.83 16.80
C THR A 157 3.86 -20.31 16.47
N SER A 158 2.95 -21.15 16.98
CA SER A 158 2.98 -22.58 16.71
C SER A 158 2.77 -22.83 15.22
N LYS A 159 3.63 -23.66 14.61
CA LYS A 159 3.53 -24.14 13.21
C LYS A 159 2.27 -24.97 12.90
N GLU A 160 1.36 -25.10 13.87
CA GLU A 160 0.14 -25.89 13.78
C GLU A 160 -1.07 -24.95 13.80
N ALA A 161 -1.23 -24.14 12.76
CA ALA A 161 -2.55 -23.62 12.44
C ALA A 161 -3.34 -24.75 11.76
N SER A 162 -4.63 -24.88 12.06
CA SER A 162 -5.52 -25.73 11.28
C SER A 162 -5.46 -25.33 9.81
N ASP A 163 -5.28 -26.32 8.94
CA ASP A 163 -4.92 -26.18 7.52
C ASP A 163 -5.98 -25.50 6.63
N THR A 164 -7.18 -25.23 7.14
CA THR A 164 -8.30 -24.72 6.34
C THR A 164 -9.08 -23.68 7.14
N PRO A 165 -8.96 -22.38 6.79
CA PRO A 165 -9.68 -21.32 7.48
C PRO A 165 -11.16 -21.35 7.06
N GLU A 166 -12.05 -20.79 7.89
CA GLU A 166 -13.46 -20.60 7.53
C GLU A 166 -13.71 -19.15 7.08
N TYR A 167 -14.46 -18.98 5.99
CA TYR A 167 -14.94 -17.67 5.57
C TYR A 167 -16.12 -17.24 6.45
N ALA A 168 -16.01 -16.07 7.07
CA ALA A 168 -17.01 -15.52 7.95
C ALA A 168 -18.13 -14.84 7.15
N TYR A 169 -19.23 -15.54 6.89
CA TYR A 169 -20.46 -14.97 6.30
C TYR A 169 -21.29 -14.19 7.32
N THR A 170 -20.71 -13.11 7.85
CA THR A 170 -21.36 -12.20 8.80
C THR A 170 -20.94 -10.76 8.53
N PHE A 171 -21.49 -9.80 9.26
CA PHE A 171 -21.07 -8.41 9.22
C PHE A 171 -21.13 -7.78 10.61
N GLY A 172 -20.43 -6.66 10.79
CA GLY A 172 -20.37 -5.97 12.05
C GLY A 172 -19.17 -5.02 12.15
N GLU A 173 -19.06 -4.35 13.28
CA GLU A 173 -17.96 -3.41 13.53
C GLU A 173 -16.69 -4.19 13.90
N THR A 174 -15.63 -3.96 13.14
CA THR A 174 -14.27 -4.47 13.43
C THR A 174 -13.42 -3.32 13.93
N THR A 175 -12.69 -3.55 15.02
CA THR A 175 -11.72 -2.60 15.55
C THR A 175 -10.30 -3.14 15.35
N VAL A 176 -9.42 -2.31 14.79
CA VAL A 176 -8.00 -2.65 14.62
C VAL A 176 -7.16 -1.65 15.40
N ASN A 177 -6.45 -2.14 16.41
CA ASN A 177 -5.48 -1.39 17.21
C ASN A 177 -4.09 -1.57 16.61
N ILE A 178 -3.42 -0.46 16.31
CA ILE A 178 -2.14 -0.46 15.62
C ILE A 178 -1.02 -0.25 16.62
N HIS A 179 0.02 -1.08 16.52
CA HIS A 179 1.26 -1.01 17.29
C HIS A 179 2.44 -0.95 16.34
N LEU A 180 3.02 0.24 16.14
CA LEU A 180 4.19 0.40 15.30
C LEU A 180 5.47 0.07 16.09
N MET A 181 6.06 -1.08 15.80
CA MET A 181 7.27 -1.55 16.48
C MET A 181 8.50 -0.78 15.98
N GLY A 182 9.34 -0.36 16.92
CA GLY A 182 10.49 0.50 16.63
C GLY A 182 10.12 1.97 16.35
N TYR A 183 8.85 2.36 16.56
CA TYR A 183 8.41 3.73 16.35
C TYR A 183 9.24 4.73 17.15
N ARG A 184 9.59 5.83 16.49
CA ARG A 184 10.08 7.07 17.09
C ARG A 184 9.38 8.24 16.42
N GLU A 185 9.20 9.32 17.18
CA GLU A 185 8.47 10.51 16.73
C GLU A 185 8.99 11.02 15.38
N GLY A 186 8.07 11.31 14.46
CA GLY A 186 8.41 11.80 13.11
C GLY A 186 8.72 10.73 12.07
N CYS A 187 8.76 9.44 12.45
CA CYS A 187 8.93 8.33 11.50
C CYS A 187 7.65 8.02 10.71
N VAL A 188 6.50 8.10 11.37
CA VAL A 188 5.18 7.78 10.82
C VAL A 188 4.16 8.73 11.44
N THR A 189 3.25 9.27 10.63
CA THR A 189 2.16 10.14 11.12
C THR A 189 0.79 9.54 10.88
N ASP A 190 0.66 8.70 9.86
CA ASP A 190 -0.52 7.94 9.57
C ASP A 190 -0.15 6.57 9.00
N MET A 191 -1.14 5.67 9.03
CA MET A 191 -1.10 4.40 8.34
C MET A 191 -2.38 4.25 7.54
N VAL A 192 -2.29 3.57 6.40
CA VAL A 192 -3.47 3.11 5.67
C VAL A 192 -3.43 1.60 5.63
N PHE A 193 -4.57 0.93 5.74
CA PHE A 193 -4.66 -0.47 5.37
C PHE A 193 -5.85 -0.71 4.44
N PRO A 194 -5.61 -0.99 3.15
CA PRO A 194 -6.63 -1.54 2.28
C PRO A 194 -7.14 -2.87 2.82
N VAL A 195 -8.45 -3.02 2.88
CA VAL A 195 -9.17 -4.25 3.19
C VAL A 195 -9.90 -4.69 1.93
N ASN A 196 -9.52 -5.83 1.39
CA ASN A 196 -10.14 -6.43 0.23
C ASN A 196 -11.17 -7.46 0.69
N SER A 197 -12.38 -7.37 0.17
CA SER A 197 -13.44 -8.34 0.42
C SER A 197 -14.09 -8.75 -0.90
N MET A 198 -14.63 -9.96 -0.90
CA MET A 198 -15.23 -10.58 -2.08
C MET A 198 -16.33 -9.72 -2.74
N PHE A 199 -17.21 -9.08 -1.98
CA PHE A 199 -18.36 -8.36 -2.54
C PHE A 199 -18.19 -6.85 -2.64
N GLU A 200 -17.38 -6.24 -1.76
CA GLU A 200 -17.18 -4.79 -1.75
C GLU A 200 -15.94 -4.37 -2.54
N GLY A 201 -15.05 -5.32 -2.87
CA GLY A 201 -13.73 -5.03 -3.41
C GLY A 201 -12.81 -4.42 -2.34
N GLN A 202 -11.92 -3.54 -2.77
CA GLN A 202 -10.96 -2.88 -1.89
C GLN A 202 -11.55 -1.64 -1.20
N ARG A 203 -11.36 -1.56 0.13
CA ARG A 203 -11.60 -0.36 0.93
C ARG A 203 -10.35 0.06 1.69
N SER A 204 -9.84 1.25 1.42
CA SER A 204 -8.72 1.79 2.19
C SER A 204 -9.19 2.43 3.50
N ILE A 205 -8.75 1.86 4.62
CA ILE A 205 -8.99 2.37 5.97
C ILE A 205 -7.80 3.24 6.40
N ASP A 206 -8.05 4.49 6.74
CA ASP A 206 -7.04 5.43 7.25
C ASP A 206 -6.99 5.36 8.79
N VAL A 207 -5.78 5.36 9.36
CA VAL A 207 -5.55 5.40 10.82
C VAL A 207 -4.60 6.54 11.15
N GLU A 208 -5.02 7.40 12.09
CA GLU A 208 -4.13 8.39 12.69
C GLU A 208 -3.26 7.71 13.75
N ILE A 209 -1.96 8.04 13.76
CA ILE A 209 -1.00 7.49 14.71
C ILE A 209 -0.70 8.55 15.76
N ASP A 210 -0.83 8.18 17.04
CA ASP A 210 -0.43 9.02 18.16
C ASP A 210 1.10 9.24 18.11
N PRO A 211 1.57 10.49 17.96
CA PRO A 211 3.00 10.78 17.83
C PRO A 211 3.80 10.47 19.11
N ALA A 212 3.16 10.37 20.27
CA ALA A 212 3.83 10.08 21.52
C ALA A 212 4.10 8.58 21.72
N THR A 213 3.24 7.71 21.17
CA THR A 213 3.26 6.27 21.46
C THR A 213 3.52 5.41 20.23
N GLY A 214 3.29 5.93 19.01
CA GLY A 214 3.31 5.14 17.80
C GLY A 214 2.12 4.18 17.66
N THR A 215 1.04 4.42 18.41
CA THR A 215 -0.16 3.58 18.38
C THR A 215 -1.32 4.28 17.68
N GLY A 216 -2.24 3.51 17.09
CA GLY A 216 -3.48 4.01 16.52
C GLY A 216 -4.64 3.07 16.79
N SER A 217 -5.87 3.49 16.53
CA SER A 217 -7.04 2.61 16.58
C SER A 217 -8.09 3.11 15.60
N VAL A 218 -8.74 2.18 14.91
CA VAL A 218 -9.85 2.49 14.00
C VAL A 218 -10.92 1.41 14.11
N THR A 219 -12.18 1.84 14.06
CA THR A 219 -13.35 0.95 14.00
C THR A 219 -14.09 1.22 12.70
N PHE A 220 -14.46 0.18 11.97
CA PHE A 220 -15.20 0.27 10.72
C PHE A 220 -16.18 -0.89 10.55
N MET A 221 -17.25 -0.66 9.79
CA MET A 221 -18.19 -1.72 9.44
C MET A 221 -17.55 -2.63 8.38
N GLN A 222 -17.54 -3.94 8.66
CA GLN A 222 -16.98 -4.97 7.79
C GLN A 222 -18.06 -5.97 7.39
N TYR A 223 -18.02 -6.44 6.14
CA TYR A 223 -18.96 -7.40 5.60
C TYR A 223 -18.19 -8.58 4.98
N GLY A 224 -18.27 -9.75 5.62
CA GLY A 224 -17.47 -10.90 5.24
C GLY A 224 -16.04 -10.87 5.77
N THR A 225 -15.31 -11.98 5.62
CA THR A 225 -13.85 -11.99 5.81
C THR A 225 -13.17 -11.04 4.83
N GLY A 226 -12.21 -10.27 5.33
CA GLY A 226 -11.37 -9.38 4.53
C GLY A 226 -9.89 -9.78 4.59
N CYS A 227 -9.16 -9.53 3.50
CA CYS A 227 -7.71 -9.57 3.45
C CYS A 227 -7.16 -8.14 3.47
N ALA A 228 -6.39 -7.79 4.49
CA ALA A 228 -5.94 -6.45 4.79
C ALA A 228 -4.42 -6.30 4.62
N PHE A 229 -3.98 -5.09 4.22
CA PHE A 229 -2.59 -4.78 3.89
C PHE A 229 -2.10 -3.55 4.65
N PRO A 230 -1.28 -3.67 5.71
CA PRO A 230 -0.72 -2.51 6.36
C PRO A 230 0.23 -1.78 5.41
N VAL A 231 -0.07 -0.52 5.14
CA VAL A 231 0.74 0.39 4.32
C VAL A 231 1.19 1.56 5.19
N VAL A 232 2.49 1.63 5.42
CA VAL A 232 3.14 2.74 6.15
C VAL A 232 4.12 3.41 5.19
N ASN A 233 4.06 4.75 5.09
CA ASN A 233 4.93 5.53 4.21
C ASN A 233 4.96 5.01 2.75
N GLY A 234 3.80 4.58 2.24
CA GLY A 234 3.67 4.02 0.88
C GLY A 234 4.20 2.60 0.70
N CYS A 235 4.57 1.91 1.78
CA CYS A 235 5.19 0.58 1.73
C CYS A 235 4.28 -0.44 2.40
N GLY A 236 4.04 -1.58 1.74
CA GLY A 236 3.28 -2.69 2.30
C GLY A 236 4.12 -3.52 3.28
N TYR A 237 3.50 -3.97 4.38
CA TYR A 237 4.12 -4.75 5.47
C TYR A 237 3.55 -6.17 5.55
N GLY A 238 3.17 -6.75 4.41
CA GLY A 238 2.53 -8.07 4.32
C GLY A 238 1.01 -8.00 4.24
N GLN A 239 0.35 -9.12 4.50
CA GLN A 239 -1.09 -9.24 4.51
C GLN A 239 -1.57 -9.95 5.77
N PHE A 240 -2.81 -9.69 6.19
CA PHE A 240 -3.47 -10.38 7.28
C PHE A 240 -4.97 -10.48 7.02
N PHE A 241 -5.61 -11.54 7.51
CA PHE A 241 -7.04 -11.76 7.40
C PHE A 241 -7.75 -11.28 8.67
N ILE A 242 -8.95 -10.73 8.50
CA ILE A 242 -9.81 -10.23 9.58
C ILE A 242 -11.26 -10.63 9.34
N ALA A 243 -11.99 -10.91 10.41
CA ALA A 243 -13.43 -11.16 10.36
C ALA A 243 -14.22 -9.99 10.99
N PRO A 244 -15.51 -9.83 10.65
CA PRO A 244 -16.37 -8.86 11.31
C PRO A 244 -16.57 -9.16 12.80
N ASN A 245 -16.84 -8.12 13.60
CA ASN A 245 -17.04 -8.18 15.07
C ASN A 245 -15.76 -8.52 15.88
N GLU A 246 -14.59 -8.34 15.29
CA GLU A 246 -13.31 -8.56 15.97
C GLU A 246 -12.74 -7.28 16.59
N THR A 247 -11.92 -7.45 17.62
CA THR A 247 -10.95 -6.44 18.05
C THR A 247 -9.56 -7.04 17.91
N VAL A 248 -8.78 -6.51 16.98
CA VAL A 248 -7.48 -7.07 16.56
C VAL A 248 -6.36 -6.09 16.90
N ASP A 249 -5.33 -6.56 17.59
CA ASP A 249 -4.06 -5.85 17.72
C ASP A 249 -3.16 -6.21 16.53
N LEU A 250 -2.86 -5.23 15.67
CA LEU A 250 -1.92 -5.34 14.55
C LEU A 250 -0.56 -4.76 14.95
N TYR A 251 0.47 -5.59 14.92
CA TYR A 251 1.86 -5.19 15.20
C TYR A 251 2.61 -5.06 13.88
N VAL A 252 3.11 -3.87 13.56
CA VAL A 252 3.81 -3.58 12.29
C VAL A 252 5.29 -3.35 12.57
N ASN A 253 6.16 -4.11 11.89
CA ASN A 253 7.61 -4.02 12.05
C ASN A 253 8.21 -2.97 11.12
N LEU A 254 8.44 -1.74 11.62
CA LEU A 254 8.98 -0.64 10.80
C LEU A 254 10.38 -0.91 10.23
N ALA A 255 11.12 -1.88 10.76
CA ALA A 255 12.42 -2.29 10.25
C ALA A 255 12.33 -3.00 8.89
N TYR A 256 11.17 -3.60 8.59
CA TYR A 256 10.94 -4.47 7.43
C TYR A 256 11.41 -3.86 6.11
N ILE A 257 11.00 -2.63 5.80
CA ILE A 257 11.22 -2.02 4.48
C ILE A 257 12.70 -1.83 4.14
N ASN A 258 13.51 -1.43 5.11
CA ASN A 258 14.92 -1.15 4.88
C ASN A 258 15.71 -2.45 4.73
N GLN A 259 15.32 -3.46 5.49
CA GLN A 259 15.96 -4.77 5.45
C GLN A 259 15.59 -5.53 4.15
N THR A 260 14.37 -5.38 3.63
CA THR A 260 14.01 -5.90 2.30
C THR A 260 14.76 -5.20 1.15
N LEU A 261 15.13 -3.93 1.29
CA LEU A 261 15.94 -3.24 0.27
C LEU A 261 17.40 -3.72 0.29
N GLN A 262 17.95 -3.96 1.48
CA GLN A 262 19.30 -4.53 1.64
C GLN A 262 19.42 -5.92 1.00
N TYR A 263 18.36 -6.74 1.05
CA TYR A 263 18.31 -8.06 0.41
C TYR A 263 18.64 -8.01 -1.09
N ASN A 264 18.14 -7.00 -1.81
CA ASN A 264 18.35 -6.87 -3.26
C ASN A 264 19.82 -6.67 -3.66
N TYR A 265 20.70 -6.28 -2.73
CA TYR A 265 22.11 -5.96 -3.02
C TYR A 265 23.09 -7.10 -2.72
N GLU A 266 22.81 -7.97 -1.76
CA GLU A 266 23.77 -9.00 -1.33
C GLU A 266 23.36 -10.44 -1.69
N ASN A 267 22.28 -10.66 -2.46
CA ASN A 267 21.74 -12.01 -2.68
C ASN A 267 21.55 -12.78 -1.34
N TYR A 268 21.11 -12.10 -0.28
CA TYR A 268 20.85 -12.72 1.04
C TYR A 268 19.63 -13.63 0.97
N LYS A 269 19.74 -14.81 0.34
CA LYS A 269 18.59 -15.69 0.03
C LYS A 269 17.67 -16.11 1.19
N ASN A 270 17.94 -15.75 2.46
CA ASN A 270 17.26 -16.30 3.64
C ASN A 270 16.99 -15.31 4.81
N LEU A 271 16.81 -14.00 4.58
CA LEU A 271 16.31 -13.14 5.66
C LEU A 271 14.78 -13.24 5.70
N ALA A 272 14.24 -14.17 6.49
CA ALA A 272 12.81 -14.29 6.77
C ALA A 272 12.37 -13.15 7.71
N ILE A 273 12.07 -11.99 7.14
CA ILE A 273 11.64 -10.81 7.90
C ILE A 273 10.15 -10.65 7.72
N LYS A 274 9.42 -10.74 8.82
CA LYS A 274 7.98 -10.55 8.81
C LYS A 274 7.61 -9.09 9.00
N GLY A 275 6.69 -8.62 8.18
CA GLY A 275 6.25 -7.22 8.17
C GLY A 275 5.19 -6.91 9.24
N CYS A 276 4.29 -7.85 9.55
CA CYS A 276 3.28 -7.67 10.58
C CYS A 276 2.80 -8.96 11.26
N TRP A 277 2.18 -8.82 12.43
CA TRP A 277 1.56 -9.89 13.22
C TRP A 277 0.19 -9.42 13.73
N THR A 278 -0.71 -10.35 14.01
CA THR A 278 -2.00 -10.05 14.65
C THR A 278 -2.15 -10.75 15.99
N LYS A 279 -3.01 -10.19 16.83
CA LYS A 279 -3.51 -10.83 18.05
C LYS A 279 -4.98 -10.46 18.25
N GLY A 280 -5.80 -11.43 18.62
CA GLY A 280 -7.23 -11.25 18.83
C GLY A 280 -8.10 -11.53 17.60
N SER A 281 -7.53 -11.96 16.48
CA SER A 281 -8.30 -12.40 15.32
C SER A 281 -8.50 -13.92 15.34
N VAL A 282 -9.63 -14.39 14.82
CA VAL A 282 -9.86 -15.81 14.50
C VAL A 282 -8.84 -16.36 13.50
N TYR A 283 -8.17 -15.49 12.75
CA TYR A 283 -7.13 -15.85 11.80
C TYR A 283 -5.70 -15.70 12.34
N ASP A 284 -5.51 -15.45 13.64
CA ASP A 284 -4.17 -15.26 14.23
C ASP A 284 -3.20 -16.39 13.88
N ALA A 285 -3.66 -17.64 13.86
CA ALA A 285 -2.81 -18.77 13.53
C ALA A 285 -2.26 -18.69 12.10
N LEU A 286 -3.05 -18.17 11.16
CA LEU A 286 -2.67 -17.95 9.76
C LEU A 286 -1.84 -16.67 9.61
N ASN A 287 -2.34 -15.55 10.14
CA ASN A 287 -1.68 -14.25 10.09
C ASN A 287 -0.26 -14.29 10.67
N ASN A 288 -0.03 -15.19 11.62
CA ASN A 288 1.24 -15.31 12.33
C ASN A 288 2.18 -16.41 11.80
N GLN A 289 1.88 -17.07 10.67
CA GLN A 289 2.78 -18.03 10.00
C GLN A 289 4.09 -17.41 9.45
N ASP A 290 5.17 -18.19 9.41
CA ASP A 290 6.48 -17.73 8.94
C ASP A 290 6.54 -17.59 7.40
N SER A 291 7.33 -16.64 6.91
CA SER A 291 7.50 -16.41 5.47
C SER A 291 8.22 -17.55 4.74
N GLU A 292 8.92 -18.43 5.45
CA GLU A 292 9.66 -19.56 4.87
C GLU A 292 8.74 -20.65 4.30
N ASP A 293 7.49 -20.70 4.74
CA ASP A 293 6.51 -21.68 4.28
C ASP A 293 5.81 -21.25 2.98
N VAL A 294 5.97 -19.99 2.55
CA VAL A 294 5.39 -19.45 1.32
C VAL A 294 6.03 -20.08 0.08
N ILE A 295 5.18 -20.54 -0.84
CA ILE A 295 5.64 -21.17 -2.09
C ILE A 295 5.99 -20.09 -3.10
N VAL A 296 7.27 -20.06 -3.51
CA VAL A 296 7.74 -19.20 -4.61
C VAL A 296 7.59 -19.96 -5.93
N LEU A 297 6.95 -19.31 -6.91
CA LEU A 297 6.86 -19.83 -8.27
C LEU A 297 8.20 -19.57 -9.00
N PRO A 298 8.73 -20.56 -9.74
CA PRO A 298 9.89 -20.35 -10.58
C PRO A 298 9.55 -19.43 -11.75
N ASP A 299 10.55 -18.71 -12.28
CA ASP A 299 10.37 -17.80 -13.44
C ASP A 299 9.74 -18.51 -14.65
N SER A 300 9.99 -19.82 -14.82
CA SER A 300 9.39 -20.65 -15.88
C SER A 300 7.87 -20.81 -15.77
N LEU A 301 7.27 -20.45 -14.63
CA LEU A 301 5.83 -20.42 -14.40
C LEU A 301 5.36 -18.96 -14.32
N SER A 302 5.62 -18.20 -15.39
CA SER A 302 5.13 -16.83 -15.57
C SER A 302 3.96 -16.81 -16.56
N ILE A 303 2.79 -16.37 -16.10
CA ILE A 303 1.59 -16.29 -16.94
C ILE A 303 1.73 -15.23 -18.05
N GLY A 304 2.46 -14.14 -17.80
CA GLY A 304 2.59 -13.02 -18.73
C GLY A 304 3.30 -13.42 -20.03
N GLU A 305 4.26 -14.33 -19.95
CA GLU A 305 4.99 -14.83 -21.12
C GLU A 305 4.16 -15.79 -22.00
N LEU A 306 3.07 -16.33 -21.46
CA LEU A 306 2.18 -17.25 -22.17
C LEU A 306 1.15 -16.52 -23.03
N ILE A 307 0.82 -15.26 -22.70
CA ILE A 307 -0.28 -14.54 -23.34
C ILE A 307 0.22 -13.81 -24.59
N ARG A 308 -0.41 -14.12 -25.72
CA ARG A 308 -0.22 -13.39 -26.98
C ARG A 308 -1.49 -12.62 -27.33
N TYR A 309 -1.31 -11.48 -27.99
CA TYR A 309 -2.42 -10.63 -28.42
C TYR A 309 -3.29 -11.30 -29.50
N ASP A 310 -2.74 -12.25 -30.27
CA ASP A 310 -3.40 -12.87 -31.42
C ASP A 310 -4.21 -14.13 -31.08
N MET A 311 -4.34 -14.46 -29.80
CA MET A 311 -5.08 -15.62 -29.32
C MET A 311 -6.58 -15.39 -29.41
N THR A 312 -7.30 -16.41 -29.87
CA THR A 312 -8.76 -16.49 -29.67
C THR A 312 -9.09 -16.57 -28.17
N ALA A 313 -10.33 -16.26 -27.80
CA ALA A 313 -10.79 -16.36 -26.41
C ALA A 313 -10.66 -17.79 -25.87
N ASP A 314 -10.86 -18.80 -26.73
CA ASP A 314 -10.71 -20.20 -26.39
C ASP A 314 -9.27 -20.62 -26.13
N GLU A 315 -8.32 -20.17 -26.98
CA GLU A 315 -6.88 -20.41 -26.81
C GLU A 315 -6.36 -19.69 -25.57
N PHE A 316 -6.78 -18.43 -25.37
CA PHE A 316 -6.42 -17.65 -24.19
C PHE A 316 -6.89 -18.32 -22.91
N THR A 317 -8.17 -18.72 -22.86
CA THR A 317 -8.72 -19.47 -21.73
C THR A 317 -7.98 -20.80 -21.52
N GLY A 318 -7.62 -21.50 -22.60
CA GLY A 318 -6.82 -22.73 -22.54
C GLY A 318 -5.46 -22.50 -21.87
N ALA A 319 -4.73 -21.46 -22.27
CA ALA A 319 -3.42 -21.13 -21.69
C ALA A 319 -3.51 -20.77 -20.19
N LEU A 320 -4.56 -20.07 -19.76
CA LEU A 320 -4.79 -19.77 -18.34
C LEU A 320 -5.08 -21.03 -17.52
N ILE A 321 -5.83 -21.99 -18.08
CA ILE A 321 -6.09 -23.28 -17.44
C ILE A 321 -4.79 -24.09 -17.31
N ASP A 322 -3.98 -24.14 -18.36
CA ASP A 322 -2.72 -24.88 -18.36
C ASP A 322 -1.71 -24.28 -17.37
N PHE A 323 -1.63 -22.94 -17.31
CA PHE A 323 -0.86 -22.23 -16.28
C PHE A 323 -1.33 -22.60 -14.87
N TYR A 324 -2.64 -22.52 -14.60
CA TYR A 324 -3.18 -22.84 -13.29
C TYR A 324 -2.87 -24.28 -12.87
N ARG A 325 -3.00 -25.25 -13.78
CA ARG A 325 -2.65 -26.65 -13.53
C ARG A 325 -1.17 -26.83 -13.22
N ALA A 326 -0.29 -26.18 -13.98
CA ALA A 326 1.15 -26.24 -13.74
C ALA A 326 1.53 -25.66 -12.36
N VAL A 327 0.87 -24.58 -11.93
CA VAL A 327 1.04 -24.04 -10.57
C VAL A 327 0.54 -25.02 -9.51
N CYS A 328 -0.62 -25.66 -9.71
CA CYS A 328 -1.13 -26.67 -8.79
C CYS A 328 -0.14 -27.83 -8.62
N GLU A 329 0.38 -28.37 -9.72
CA GLU A 329 1.39 -29.43 -9.71
C GLU A 329 2.67 -29.01 -8.97
N HIS A 330 3.14 -27.79 -9.23
CA HIS A 330 4.31 -27.23 -8.53
C HIS A 330 4.07 -27.09 -7.02
N ALA A 331 2.91 -26.55 -6.63
CA ALA A 331 2.54 -26.37 -5.23
C ALA A 331 2.42 -27.71 -4.50
N ASP A 332 1.78 -28.71 -5.12
CA ASP A 332 1.63 -30.04 -4.55
C ASP A 332 2.97 -30.75 -4.34
N ALA A 333 3.94 -30.51 -5.23
CA ALA A 333 5.29 -31.04 -5.14
C ALA A 333 6.16 -30.39 -4.03
N GLN A 334 5.75 -29.23 -3.48
CA GLN A 334 6.50 -28.57 -2.40
C GLN A 334 6.40 -29.32 -1.07
N LYS A 335 7.40 -29.12 -0.21
CA LYS A 335 7.41 -29.65 1.16
C LYS A 335 6.69 -28.76 2.18
N SER A 336 6.13 -27.63 1.74
CA SER A 336 5.38 -26.68 2.56
C SER A 336 4.12 -27.28 3.18
N GLY A 337 3.59 -26.64 4.23
CA GLY A 337 2.29 -26.97 4.82
C GLY A 337 1.15 -26.85 3.80
N SER A 338 0.07 -27.59 4.05
CA SER A 338 -1.15 -27.61 3.22
C SER A 338 -1.76 -26.22 3.03
N TRP A 339 -1.79 -25.38 4.07
CA TRP A 339 -2.27 -24.00 3.96
C TRP A 339 -1.52 -23.20 2.89
N ALA A 340 -0.19 -23.34 2.81
CA ALA A 340 0.63 -22.61 1.85
C ALA A 340 0.40 -23.12 0.42
N LYS A 341 0.15 -24.42 0.28
CA LYS A 341 -0.23 -25.03 -1.01
C LYS A 341 -1.57 -24.52 -1.49
N GLU A 342 -2.58 -24.54 -0.63
CA GLU A 342 -3.92 -24.10 -0.99
C GLU A 342 -4.00 -22.60 -1.25
N MET A 343 -3.29 -21.79 -0.47
CA MET A 343 -3.16 -20.35 -0.73
C MET A 343 -2.48 -20.09 -2.08
N CYS A 344 -1.38 -20.79 -2.41
CA CYS A 344 -0.70 -20.67 -3.70
C CYS A 344 -1.61 -21.02 -4.88
N LYS A 345 -2.41 -22.08 -4.76
CA LYS A 345 -3.41 -22.46 -5.77
C LYS A 345 -4.50 -21.39 -5.92
N ALA A 346 -5.02 -20.89 -4.80
CA ALA A 346 -6.04 -19.83 -4.81
C ALA A 346 -5.52 -18.51 -5.40
N ASP A 347 -4.27 -18.12 -5.11
CA ASP A 347 -3.59 -16.98 -5.71
C ASP A 347 -3.49 -17.13 -7.23
N ALA A 348 -3.07 -18.31 -7.71
CA ALA A 348 -2.96 -18.60 -9.14
C ALA A 348 -4.33 -18.57 -9.83
N PHE A 349 -5.36 -19.14 -9.21
CA PHE A 349 -6.72 -19.12 -9.76
C PHE A 349 -7.26 -17.68 -9.88
N ASN A 350 -7.14 -16.88 -8.82
CA ASN A 350 -7.53 -15.48 -8.85
C ASN A 350 -6.74 -14.68 -9.90
N THR A 351 -5.45 -14.97 -10.06
CA THR A 351 -4.62 -14.38 -11.13
C THR A 351 -5.19 -14.70 -12.51
N CYS A 352 -5.59 -15.95 -12.78
CA CYS A 352 -6.25 -16.28 -14.05
C CYS A 352 -7.57 -15.53 -14.24
N LEU A 353 -8.36 -15.33 -13.18
CA LEU A 353 -9.60 -14.56 -13.26
C LEU A 353 -9.36 -13.07 -13.54
N ILE A 354 -8.30 -12.46 -12.99
CA ILE A 354 -7.89 -11.09 -13.34
C ILE A 354 -7.64 -11.00 -14.84
N PHE A 355 -6.87 -11.95 -15.38
CA PHE A 355 -6.49 -11.98 -16.79
C PHE A 355 -7.71 -12.14 -17.71
N LEU A 356 -8.70 -12.94 -17.33
CA LEU A 356 -9.97 -13.06 -18.04
C LEU A 356 -10.83 -11.80 -17.93
N ASN A 357 -11.06 -11.31 -16.70
CA ASN A 357 -11.91 -10.15 -16.43
C ASN A 357 -11.41 -8.90 -17.17
N GLN A 358 -10.09 -8.76 -17.33
CA GLN A 358 -9.46 -7.64 -18.01
C GLN A 358 -9.15 -7.88 -19.49
N ASP A 359 -9.40 -9.09 -20.01
CA ASP A 359 -9.05 -9.50 -21.38
C ASP A 359 -7.60 -9.14 -21.73
N PHE A 360 -6.66 -9.76 -21.01
CA PHE A 360 -5.23 -9.38 -21.01
C PHE A 360 -4.54 -9.45 -22.39
N ARG A 361 -5.17 -10.07 -23.39
CA ARG A 361 -4.75 -10.01 -24.80
C ARG A 361 -4.66 -8.57 -25.32
N ARG A 362 -5.54 -7.68 -24.84
CA ARG A 362 -5.53 -6.25 -25.16
C ARG A 362 -4.33 -5.51 -24.58
N TRP A 363 -3.82 -5.97 -23.44
CA TRP A 363 -2.59 -5.44 -22.87
C TRP A 363 -1.38 -5.92 -23.67
N ALA A 364 -1.34 -7.22 -24.00
CA ALA A 364 -0.29 -7.78 -24.86
C ALA A 364 -0.23 -7.09 -26.24
N GLU A 365 -1.38 -6.67 -26.79
CA GLU A 365 -1.45 -5.89 -28.03
C GLU A 365 -0.72 -4.55 -27.90
N ARG A 366 -0.99 -3.79 -26.83
CA ARG A 366 -0.35 -2.49 -26.57
C ARG A 366 1.17 -2.60 -26.44
N GLU A 367 1.66 -3.63 -25.77
CA GLU A 367 3.11 -3.86 -25.59
C GLU A 367 3.81 -4.31 -26.88
N SER A 368 3.09 -5.01 -27.77
CA SER A 368 3.69 -5.64 -28.96
C SER A 368 4.19 -4.67 -30.04
N SER A 369 4.07 -3.35 -29.84
CA SER A 369 4.35 -2.31 -30.87
C SER A 369 3.52 -2.47 -32.16
N VAL A 370 2.49 -3.34 -32.13
CA VAL A 370 1.60 -3.59 -33.26
C VAL A 370 0.54 -2.50 -33.29
N THR A 371 0.49 -1.74 -34.40
CA THR A 371 -0.50 -0.68 -34.62
C THR A 371 -1.79 -1.19 -35.27
N ALA A 372 -1.95 -2.51 -35.41
CA ALA A 372 -3.14 -3.11 -35.98
C ALA A 372 -4.24 -3.13 -34.92
N ASP A 373 -5.40 -2.56 -35.23
CA ASP A 373 -6.61 -2.66 -34.41
C ASP A 373 -7.11 -4.12 -34.45
N TYR A 374 -6.58 -4.96 -33.55
CA TYR A 374 -6.89 -6.38 -33.54
C TYR A 374 -8.29 -6.58 -32.95
N LYS A 375 -9.17 -7.19 -33.74
CA LYS A 375 -10.54 -7.47 -33.28
C LYS A 375 -10.55 -8.75 -32.44
N HIS A 376 -10.31 -8.61 -31.14
CA HIS A 376 -10.48 -9.69 -30.17
C HIS A 376 -11.91 -10.21 -30.17
N ASP A 377 -12.07 -11.53 -30.28
CA ASP A 377 -13.33 -12.20 -29.97
C ASP A 377 -13.66 -12.03 -28.48
N PRO A 378 -14.94 -11.86 -28.11
CA PRO A 378 -15.30 -11.51 -26.74
C PRO A 378 -15.07 -12.67 -25.78
N ILE A 379 -14.66 -12.36 -24.54
CA ILE A 379 -14.70 -13.33 -23.44
C ILE A 379 -16.17 -13.55 -23.01
N LEU A 380 -16.70 -14.71 -23.35
CA LEU A 380 -18.08 -15.16 -23.06
C LEU A 380 -18.20 -15.94 -21.72
N PRO A 381 -19.42 -16.07 -21.15
CA PRO A 381 -19.67 -16.80 -19.89
C PRO A 381 -19.07 -18.22 -19.81
N GLU A 382 -19.05 -18.96 -20.91
CA GLU A 382 -18.50 -20.31 -21.01
C GLU A 382 -16.98 -20.37 -20.73
N HIS A 383 -16.24 -19.29 -21.00
CA HIS A 383 -14.80 -19.23 -20.69
C HIS A 383 -14.57 -19.17 -19.18
N TYR A 384 -15.37 -18.38 -18.46
CA TYR A 384 -15.36 -18.36 -17.00
C TYR A 384 -15.79 -19.72 -16.43
N ALA A 385 -16.84 -20.34 -16.99
CA ALA A 385 -17.29 -21.66 -16.58
C ALA A 385 -16.19 -22.74 -16.74
N ARG A 386 -15.41 -22.68 -17.83
CA ARG A 386 -14.25 -23.57 -18.05
C ARG A 386 -13.16 -23.36 -16.99
N MET A 387 -12.90 -22.13 -16.56
CA MET A 387 -11.99 -21.87 -15.45
C MET A 387 -12.52 -22.43 -14.13
N PHE A 388 -13.77 -22.13 -13.76
CA PHE A 388 -14.36 -22.62 -12.51
C PHE A 388 -14.46 -24.15 -12.45
N ALA A 389 -14.57 -24.84 -13.59
CA ALA A 389 -14.52 -26.29 -13.64
C ALA A 389 -13.16 -26.89 -13.22
N CYS A 390 -12.11 -26.07 -13.09
CA CYS A 390 -10.77 -26.51 -12.68
C CYS A 390 -10.53 -26.40 -11.17
N VAL A 391 -11.48 -25.86 -10.38
CA VAL A 391 -11.28 -25.58 -8.95
C VAL A 391 -12.45 -26.10 -8.12
N ASP A 392 -12.18 -26.45 -6.87
CA ASP A 392 -13.23 -26.65 -5.86
C ASP A 392 -13.70 -25.27 -5.37
N ILE A 393 -14.91 -24.88 -5.76
CA ILE A 393 -15.49 -23.59 -5.39
C ILE A 393 -15.81 -23.48 -3.89
N GLU A 394 -15.87 -24.60 -3.17
CA GLU A 394 -16.06 -24.60 -1.72
C GLU A 394 -14.73 -24.38 -0.96
N ASN A 395 -13.60 -24.26 -1.68
CA ASN A 395 -12.31 -23.98 -1.07
C ASN A 395 -12.28 -22.55 -0.47
N PRO A 396 -12.19 -22.40 0.87
CA PRO A 396 -12.27 -21.09 1.53
C PRO A 396 -11.11 -20.17 1.17
N TRP A 397 -9.97 -20.72 0.73
CA TRP A 397 -8.82 -19.92 0.27
C TRP A 397 -9.15 -19.07 -0.95
N LEU A 398 -10.09 -19.50 -1.80
CA LEU A 398 -10.58 -18.69 -2.92
C LEU A 398 -11.27 -17.41 -2.45
N LEU A 399 -11.99 -17.50 -1.33
CA LEU A 399 -12.84 -16.43 -0.80
C LEU A 399 -12.07 -15.46 0.09
N MET A 400 -11.03 -15.95 0.76
CA MET A 400 -10.22 -15.14 1.66
C MET A 400 -9.09 -14.41 0.95
N ASN A 401 -8.73 -14.84 -0.26
CA ASN A 401 -7.64 -14.26 -1.03
C ASN A 401 -7.75 -12.73 -1.19
N TYR A 402 -6.60 -12.08 -1.35
CA TYR A 402 -6.54 -10.63 -1.55
C TYR A 402 -7.17 -10.12 -2.85
N ARG A 403 -7.46 -11.02 -3.80
CA ARG A 403 -8.17 -10.73 -5.05
C ARG A 403 -9.50 -11.47 -5.14
N SER A 404 -10.08 -11.87 -4.00
CA SER A 404 -11.35 -12.60 -3.93
C SER A 404 -12.52 -11.88 -4.63
N GLU A 405 -12.44 -10.56 -4.83
CA GLU A 405 -13.42 -9.81 -5.62
C GLU A 405 -13.49 -10.26 -7.09
N GLU A 406 -12.39 -10.80 -7.63
CA GLU A 406 -12.31 -11.27 -9.00
C GLU A 406 -13.15 -12.54 -9.21
N VAL A 407 -13.29 -13.36 -8.18
CA VAL A 407 -14.23 -14.49 -8.14
C VAL A 407 -15.66 -13.99 -8.30
N ALA A 408 -16.06 -12.99 -7.51
CA ALA A 408 -17.42 -12.44 -7.58
C ALA A 408 -17.70 -11.72 -8.91
N LYS A 409 -16.71 -11.01 -9.47
CA LYS A 409 -16.81 -10.39 -10.81
C LYS A 409 -16.97 -11.44 -11.90
N ALA A 410 -16.15 -12.49 -11.88
CA ALA A 410 -16.24 -13.58 -12.85
C ALA A 410 -17.60 -14.30 -12.74
N ALA A 411 -18.04 -14.60 -11.51
CA ALA A 411 -19.35 -15.19 -11.26
C ALA A 411 -20.50 -14.29 -11.76
N GLN A 412 -20.39 -12.96 -11.62
CA GLN A 412 -21.37 -12.00 -12.14
C GLN A 412 -21.49 -12.08 -13.67
N LYS A 413 -20.39 -12.28 -14.40
CA LYS A 413 -20.41 -12.50 -15.87
C LYS A 413 -21.12 -13.78 -16.27
N MET A 414 -21.22 -14.75 -15.37
CA MET A 414 -21.85 -16.05 -15.62
C MET A 414 -23.35 -16.09 -15.31
N VAL A 415 -23.91 -15.15 -14.54
CA VAL A 415 -25.28 -15.22 -13.99
C VAL A 415 -26.37 -15.54 -15.03
N SER A 416 -26.24 -15.08 -16.27
CA SER A 416 -27.21 -15.33 -17.34
C SER A 416 -27.17 -16.75 -17.94
N GLY A 417 -26.14 -17.55 -17.63
CA GLY A 417 -25.91 -18.87 -18.24
C GLY A 417 -26.43 -20.07 -17.44
N GLY A 418 -27.05 -19.86 -16.27
CA GLY A 418 -27.66 -20.93 -15.48
C GLY A 418 -26.67 -21.93 -14.87
N TYR A 419 -25.59 -21.42 -14.28
CA TYR A 419 -24.55 -22.22 -13.62
C TYR A 419 -24.88 -22.48 -12.14
N ASP A 420 -23.94 -23.10 -11.42
CA ASP A 420 -23.98 -23.43 -9.99
C ASP A 420 -24.67 -22.35 -9.12
N ASP A 421 -25.52 -22.80 -8.19
CA ASP A 421 -26.36 -21.91 -7.36
C ASP A 421 -25.52 -21.00 -6.46
N THR A 422 -24.37 -21.46 -5.96
CA THR A 422 -23.45 -20.68 -5.13
C THR A 422 -22.79 -19.57 -5.96
N LEU A 423 -22.22 -19.91 -7.13
CA LEU A 423 -21.66 -18.92 -8.05
C LEU A 423 -22.70 -17.88 -8.48
N ALA A 424 -23.92 -18.33 -8.79
CA ALA A 424 -25.02 -17.45 -9.14
C ALA A 424 -25.37 -16.49 -7.99
N CYS A 425 -25.38 -16.96 -6.74
CA CYS A 425 -25.59 -16.13 -5.56
C CYS A 425 -24.46 -15.10 -5.40
N TRP A 426 -23.19 -15.48 -5.56
CA TRP A 426 -22.06 -14.55 -5.45
C TRP A 426 -22.12 -13.42 -6.49
N GLY A 427 -22.34 -13.77 -7.75
CA GLY A 427 -22.44 -12.78 -8.83
C GLY A 427 -23.61 -11.81 -8.63
N LYS A 428 -24.77 -12.32 -8.18
CA LYS A 428 -25.94 -11.48 -7.87
C LYS A 428 -25.74 -10.64 -6.61
N ALA A 429 -25.13 -11.19 -5.56
CA ALA A 429 -24.81 -10.47 -4.32
C ALA A 429 -23.87 -9.29 -4.61
N ARG A 430 -22.84 -9.48 -5.43
CA ARG A 430 -21.95 -8.40 -5.88
C ARG A 430 -22.74 -7.25 -6.55
N GLY A 431 -23.63 -7.59 -7.49
CA GLY A 431 -24.49 -6.58 -8.13
C GLY A 431 -25.45 -5.88 -7.14
N ALA A 432 -25.98 -6.61 -6.16
CA ALA A 432 -26.84 -6.05 -5.12
C ALA A 432 -26.08 -5.09 -4.18
N VAL A 433 -24.83 -5.41 -3.83
CA VAL A 433 -23.94 -4.51 -3.07
C VAL A 433 -23.69 -3.21 -3.83
N GLU A 434 -23.39 -3.29 -5.14
CA GLU A 434 -23.21 -2.09 -5.98
C GLU A 434 -24.46 -1.21 -5.98
N LYS A 435 -25.65 -1.81 -6.14
CA LYS A 435 -26.93 -1.09 -6.06
C LYS A 435 -27.18 -0.51 -4.68
N ALA A 436 -26.84 -1.23 -3.60
CA ALA A 436 -27.04 -0.75 -2.24
C ALA A 436 -26.23 0.54 -1.98
N TYR A 437 -24.96 0.59 -2.40
CA TYR A 437 -24.12 1.79 -2.32
C TYR A 437 -24.59 2.96 -3.19
N LYS A 438 -25.28 2.66 -4.29
CA LYS A 438 -25.92 3.66 -5.14
C LYS A 438 -27.31 4.09 -4.64
N ASN A 439 -27.81 3.48 -3.55
CA ASN A 439 -29.20 3.64 -3.08
C ASN A 439 -30.25 3.24 -4.15
N GLU A 440 -29.92 2.25 -4.98
CA GLU A 440 -30.74 1.75 -6.09
C GLU A 440 -31.34 0.35 -5.81
N LEU A 441 -30.93 -0.31 -4.72
CA LEU A 441 -31.42 -1.64 -4.35
C LEU A 441 -32.87 -1.56 -3.83
N THR A 442 -33.75 -2.37 -4.39
CA THR A 442 -35.19 -2.37 -4.06
C THR A 442 -35.56 -3.40 -2.99
N ASP A 443 -36.65 -3.15 -2.27
CA ASP A 443 -37.19 -4.09 -1.27
C ASP A 443 -37.61 -5.43 -1.90
N ALA A 444 -38.08 -5.42 -3.15
CA ALA A 444 -38.44 -6.64 -3.89
C ALA A 444 -37.21 -7.49 -4.23
N GLU A 445 -36.09 -6.85 -4.59
CA GLU A 445 -34.81 -7.55 -4.78
C GLU A 445 -34.34 -8.14 -3.46
N LEU A 446 -34.33 -7.37 -2.36
CA LEU A 446 -33.97 -7.87 -1.03
C LEU A 446 -34.83 -9.08 -0.61
N GLN A 447 -36.15 -9.00 -0.81
CA GLN A 447 -37.06 -10.10 -0.48
C GLN A 447 -36.77 -11.36 -1.30
N THR A 448 -36.35 -11.21 -2.56
CA THR A 448 -35.92 -12.32 -3.40
C THR A 448 -34.60 -12.91 -2.89
N MET A 449 -33.65 -12.06 -2.46
CA MET A 449 -32.38 -12.50 -1.91
C MET A 449 -32.54 -13.35 -0.63
N ARG A 450 -33.55 -13.06 0.18
CA ARG A 450 -33.83 -13.83 1.41
C ARG A 450 -34.18 -15.30 1.15
N SER A 451 -34.53 -15.68 -0.07
CA SER A 451 -34.77 -17.08 -0.44
C SER A 451 -33.55 -17.80 -0.98
N TRP A 452 -32.38 -17.15 -1.03
CA TRP A 452 -31.13 -17.77 -1.49
C TRP A 452 -30.57 -18.74 -0.44
N ASN A 453 -29.55 -19.52 -0.83
CA ASN A 453 -28.93 -20.54 0.00
C ASN A 453 -28.27 -19.99 1.29
N ASN A 454 -27.95 -18.70 1.32
CA ASN A 454 -27.37 -18.03 2.48
C ASN A 454 -28.04 -16.66 2.69
N SER A 455 -28.67 -16.46 3.85
CA SER A 455 -29.37 -15.21 4.18
C SER A 455 -28.42 -14.01 4.33
N PHE A 456 -27.14 -14.27 4.63
CA PHE A 456 -26.10 -13.27 4.77
C PHE A 456 -26.11 -12.25 3.62
N TYR A 457 -26.30 -12.69 2.37
CA TYR A 457 -26.26 -11.79 1.21
C TYR A 457 -27.34 -10.71 1.27
N ALA A 458 -28.56 -11.07 1.68
CA ALA A 458 -29.66 -10.14 1.82
C ALA A 458 -29.42 -9.20 3.01
N ASP A 459 -29.01 -9.75 4.15
CA ASP A 459 -28.81 -8.99 5.39
C ASP A 459 -27.65 -7.99 5.25
N MET A 460 -26.55 -8.39 4.59
CA MET A 460 -25.44 -7.51 4.22
C MET A 460 -25.92 -6.35 3.35
N CYS A 461 -26.66 -6.63 2.27
CA CYS A 461 -27.10 -5.59 1.34
C CYS A 461 -28.11 -4.62 1.97
N GLU A 462 -29.00 -5.13 2.84
CA GLU A 462 -29.92 -4.31 3.62
C GLU A 462 -29.17 -3.37 4.57
N GLU A 463 -28.15 -3.87 5.27
CA GLU A 463 -27.34 -3.06 6.18
C GLU A 463 -26.52 -1.99 5.43
N ILE A 464 -25.92 -2.34 4.29
CA ILE A 464 -25.23 -1.39 3.40
C ILE A 464 -26.19 -0.29 2.94
N LEU A 465 -27.40 -0.67 2.50
CA LEU A 465 -28.42 0.28 2.06
C LEU A 465 -28.87 1.20 3.20
N ARG A 466 -29.03 0.65 4.41
CA ARG A 466 -29.36 1.41 5.62
C ARG A 466 -28.26 2.43 5.95
N CYS A 467 -26.99 2.01 5.94
CA CYS A 467 -25.84 2.88 6.14
C CYS A 467 -25.75 3.97 5.06
N THR A 468 -25.93 3.60 3.79
CA THR A 468 -25.95 4.51 2.64
C THR A 468 -27.01 5.60 2.83
N ARG A 469 -28.26 5.23 3.12
CA ARG A 469 -29.37 6.18 3.36
C ARG A 469 -29.08 7.11 4.53
N LYS A 470 -28.50 6.60 5.62
CA LYS A 470 -28.08 7.39 6.78
C LYS A 470 -27.00 8.41 6.40
N SER A 471 -25.99 7.99 5.63
CA SER A 471 -24.90 8.86 5.17
C SER A 471 -25.41 9.97 4.25
N ILE A 472 -26.29 9.64 3.28
CA ILE A 472 -26.94 10.62 2.39
C ILE A 472 -27.71 11.68 3.20
N ALA A 473 -28.53 11.25 4.16
CA ALA A 473 -29.29 12.18 5.00
C ALA A 473 -28.36 13.14 5.77
N LYS A 474 -27.26 12.63 6.32
CA LYS A 474 -26.27 13.43 7.06
C LYS A 474 -25.46 14.38 6.16
N SER A 475 -25.15 13.96 4.95
CA SER A 475 -24.24 14.65 4.02
C SER A 475 -24.94 15.69 3.14
N SER A 476 -26.26 15.58 2.95
CA SER A 476 -27.07 16.42 2.05
C SER A 476 -26.77 17.92 2.10
N LYS A 477 -26.57 18.48 3.31
CA LYS A 477 -26.24 19.91 3.50
C LYS A 477 -24.87 20.36 2.98
N TYR A 478 -24.00 19.42 2.61
CA TYR A 478 -22.67 19.68 2.06
C TYR A 478 -22.63 19.52 0.54
N LEU A 479 -23.69 18.97 -0.07
CA LEU A 479 -23.77 18.66 -1.49
C LEU A 479 -24.64 19.69 -2.21
N GLU A 480 -24.09 20.28 -3.26
CA GLU A 480 -24.81 21.17 -4.15
C GLU A 480 -25.46 20.40 -5.30
N HIS A 481 -26.65 20.83 -5.69
CA HIS A 481 -27.45 20.23 -6.76
C HIS A 481 -27.24 20.94 -8.09
N VAL A 482 -26.84 20.18 -9.11
CA VAL A 482 -26.47 20.68 -10.44
C VAL A 482 -26.93 19.76 -11.58
N GLU A 483 -27.76 18.76 -11.27
CA GLU A 483 -28.15 17.68 -12.17
C GLU A 483 -28.87 18.20 -13.43
N ASP A 484 -29.67 19.26 -13.28
CA ASP A 484 -30.46 19.87 -14.35
C ASP A 484 -29.68 20.91 -15.19
N ILE A 485 -28.41 21.19 -14.85
CA ILE A 485 -27.61 22.19 -15.55
C ILE A 485 -26.97 21.56 -16.79
N ALA A 486 -27.17 22.19 -17.95
CA ALA A 486 -26.55 21.77 -19.20
C ALA A 486 -25.01 21.74 -19.07
N PRO A 487 -24.31 20.71 -19.62
CA PRO A 487 -22.86 20.56 -19.45
C PRO A 487 -22.06 21.83 -19.79
N GLU A 488 -22.43 22.53 -20.86
CA GLU A 488 -21.76 23.75 -21.34
C GLU A 488 -21.89 24.94 -20.37
N ALA A 489 -22.94 24.97 -19.56
CA ALA A 489 -23.20 26.03 -18.58
C ALA A 489 -22.67 25.69 -17.18
N LEU A 490 -22.38 24.42 -16.91
CA LEU A 490 -22.12 23.89 -15.57
C LEU A 490 -20.95 24.59 -14.87
N PHE A 491 -19.78 24.65 -15.50
CA PHE A 491 -18.60 25.22 -14.84
C PHE A 491 -18.82 26.69 -14.45
N GLN A 492 -19.46 27.46 -15.33
CA GLN A 492 -19.80 28.85 -15.06
C GLN A 492 -20.82 28.99 -13.93
N ALA A 493 -21.84 28.12 -13.89
CA ALA A 493 -22.83 28.10 -12.82
C ALA A 493 -22.20 27.81 -11.45
N ILE A 494 -21.20 26.91 -11.39
CA ILE A 494 -20.46 26.56 -10.17
C ILE A 494 -19.64 27.74 -9.65
N ILE A 495 -18.93 28.49 -10.51
CA ILE A 495 -17.99 29.53 -10.07
C ILE A 495 -18.65 30.91 -9.89
N ALA A 496 -19.75 31.19 -10.58
CA ALA A 496 -20.40 32.50 -10.58
C ALA A 496 -20.80 33.02 -9.17
N PRO A 497 -21.27 32.19 -8.22
CA PRO A 497 -21.58 32.62 -6.85
C PRO A 497 -20.36 33.14 -6.06
N HIS A 498 -19.15 32.88 -6.54
CA HIS A 498 -17.89 33.16 -5.83
C HIS A 498 -17.04 34.25 -6.51
N LYS A 499 -17.65 35.05 -7.39
CA LYS A 499 -16.98 36.15 -8.10
C LYS A 499 -16.23 37.07 -7.14
N GLY A 500 -15.01 37.47 -7.51
CA GLY A 500 -14.14 38.32 -6.69
C GLY A 500 -13.24 37.55 -5.70
N LYS A 501 -13.43 36.23 -5.57
CA LYS A 501 -12.57 35.34 -4.78
C LYS A 501 -11.63 34.53 -5.66
N VAL A 502 -10.60 33.96 -5.05
CA VAL A 502 -9.79 32.91 -5.69
C VAL A 502 -10.48 31.58 -5.43
N ILE A 503 -10.66 30.76 -6.46
CA ILE A 503 -11.32 29.45 -6.34
C ILE A 503 -10.31 28.39 -6.77
N LEU A 504 -10.12 27.36 -5.95
CA LEU A 504 -9.45 26.15 -6.37
C LEU A 504 -10.52 25.06 -6.55
N VAL A 505 -10.65 24.58 -7.78
CA VAL A 505 -11.52 23.47 -8.14
C VAL A 505 -10.68 22.20 -8.21
N ASP A 506 -11.07 21.18 -7.46
CA ASP A 506 -10.41 19.88 -7.31
C ASP A 506 -11.28 18.79 -7.94
N PHE A 507 -10.78 18.19 -9.02
CA PHE A 507 -11.40 17.05 -9.69
C PHE A 507 -10.89 15.76 -9.04
N TRP A 508 -11.80 15.01 -8.42
CA TRP A 508 -11.46 13.83 -7.65
C TRP A 508 -12.54 12.75 -7.74
N ASN A 509 -12.25 11.55 -7.23
CA ASN A 509 -13.27 10.51 -7.01
C ASN A 509 -12.94 9.70 -5.75
N THR A 510 -13.95 9.06 -5.16
CA THR A 510 -13.82 8.31 -3.90
C THR A 510 -12.86 7.12 -3.99
N TRP A 511 -12.72 6.55 -5.19
CA TRP A 511 -11.82 5.43 -5.49
C TRP A 511 -10.37 5.87 -5.81
N CYS A 512 -10.13 7.17 -6.01
CA CYS A 512 -8.82 7.69 -6.40
C CYS A 512 -7.89 7.84 -5.17
N GLY A 513 -6.95 6.90 -5.01
CA GLY A 513 -5.95 6.91 -3.94
C GLY A 513 -5.12 8.21 -3.88
N PRO A 514 -4.49 8.65 -4.98
CA PRO A 514 -3.75 9.92 -5.02
C PRO A 514 -4.60 11.14 -4.64
N CYS A 515 -5.87 11.20 -5.08
CA CYS A 515 -6.78 12.29 -4.74
C CYS A 515 -7.05 12.34 -3.23
N ARG A 516 -7.34 11.20 -2.60
CA ARG A 516 -7.56 11.11 -1.15
C ARG A 516 -6.33 11.56 -0.36
N LYS A 517 -5.13 11.17 -0.81
CA LYS A 517 -3.87 11.60 -0.21
C LYS A 517 -3.71 13.12 -0.28
N ALA A 518 -3.90 13.73 -1.45
CA ALA A 518 -3.81 15.17 -1.63
C ALA A 518 -4.82 15.94 -0.76
N ILE A 519 -6.07 15.45 -0.67
CA ILE A 519 -7.11 16.01 0.19
C ILE A 519 -6.71 15.99 1.67
N LYS A 520 -6.08 14.90 2.12
CA LYS A 520 -5.57 14.77 3.49
C LYS A 520 -4.43 15.75 3.77
N GLU A 521 -3.49 15.87 2.83
CA GLU A 521 -2.33 16.77 2.94
C GLU A 521 -2.73 18.25 2.98
N ILE A 522 -3.72 18.67 2.19
CA ILE A 522 -4.15 20.08 2.14
C ILE A 522 -5.04 20.47 3.34
N LYS A 523 -5.71 19.51 3.98
CA LYS A 523 -6.63 19.73 5.12
C LYS A 523 -6.07 20.66 6.21
N PRO A 524 -4.85 20.46 6.77
CA PRO A 524 -4.29 21.37 7.78
C PRO A 524 -4.03 22.78 7.23
N HIS A 525 -3.64 22.92 5.97
CA HIS A 525 -3.37 24.22 5.35
C HIS A 525 -4.64 25.07 5.23
N LYS A 526 -5.80 24.47 4.97
CA LYS A 526 -7.11 25.15 4.93
C LYS A 526 -7.56 25.75 6.27
N ASN A 527 -6.94 25.29 7.36
CA ASN A 527 -7.18 25.79 8.71
C ASN A 527 -6.01 26.64 9.24
N GLY A 528 -4.87 26.65 8.53
CA GLY A 528 -3.67 27.40 8.87
C GLY A 528 -3.29 28.41 7.80
N THR A 529 -2.21 28.14 7.07
CA THR A 529 -1.58 29.09 6.12
C THR A 529 -2.49 29.57 4.99
N LEU A 530 -3.51 28.79 4.62
CA LEU A 530 -4.48 29.11 3.58
C LEU A 530 -5.89 29.38 4.15
N ALA A 531 -6.02 29.60 5.46
CA ALA A 531 -7.26 30.01 6.07
C ALA A 531 -7.62 31.44 5.62
N SER A 532 -8.51 31.56 4.64
CA SER A 532 -8.95 32.86 4.12
C SER A 532 -10.35 32.78 3.54
N ASP A 533 -11.21 33.75 3.88
CA ASP A 533 -12.54 33.88 3.28
C ASP A 533 -12.50 34.27 1.79
N ASN A 534 -11.32 34.68 1.31
CA ASN A 534 -11.06 35.01 -0.10
C ASN A 534 -10.65 33.80 -0.94
N ILE A 535 -10.51 32.62 -0.34
CA ILE A 535 -10.22 31.36 -1.02
C ILE A 535 -11.44 30.44 -0.91
N VAL A 536 -11.94 29.98 -2.04
CA VAL A 536 -13.04 29.00 -2.12
C VAL A 536 -12.48 27.68 -2.61
N TRP A 537 -12.85 26.60 -1.95
CA TRP A 537 -12.45 25.24 -2.31
C TRP A 537 -13.67 24.52 -2.86
N ILE A 538 -13.61 24.13 -4.12
CA ILE A 538 -14.67 23.42 -4.82
C ILE A 538 -14.18 22.02 -5.16
N TYR A 539 -15.02 21.02 -4.95
CA TYR A 539 -14.74 19.62 -5.22
C TYR A 539 -15.76 19.09 -6.23
N ILE A 540 -15.28 18.55 -7.35
CA ILE A 540 -16.11 17.95 -8.39
C ILE A 540 -15.76 16.47 -8.49
N ALA A 541 -16.76 15.61 -8.31
CA ALA A 541 -16.65 14.17 -8.50
C ALA A 541 -17.72 13.66 -9.48
N SER A 542 -17.45 12.56 -10.17
CA SER A 542 -18.44 11.92 -11.04
C SER A 542 -19.27 10.87 -10.30
N GLU A 543 -20.31 10.38 -10.96
CA GLU A 543 -21.16 9.33 -10.41
C GLU A 543 -20.47 7.98 -10.22
N THR A 544 -19.27 7.82 -10.80
CA THR A 544 -18.39 6.68 -10.50
C THR A 544 -17.96 6.64 -9.03
N SER A 545 -18.08 7.76 -8.31
CA SER A 545 -18.12 7.81 -6.86
C SER A 545 -19.56 7.46 -6.39
N PRO A 546 -19.82 6.24 -5.86
CA PRO A 546 -21.16 5.85 -5.42
C PRO A 546 -21.64 6.79 -4.33
N ILE A 547 -22.91 7.21 -4.38
CA ILE A 547 -23.44 8.25 -3.49
C ILE A 547 -23.30 7.90 -2.01
N GLY A 548 -23.40 6.61 -1.63
CA GLY A 548 -23.15 6.16 -0.26
C GLY A 548 -21.73 6.45 0.20
N THR A 549 -20.73 5.97 -0.54
CA THR A 549 -19.31 6.20 -0.24
C THR A 549 -18.95 7.69 -0.29
N TYR A 550 -19.46 8.41 -1.29
CA TYR A 550 -19.24 9.85 -1.41
C TYR A 550 -19.80 10.61 -0.20
N SER A 551 -21.02 10.27 0.23
CA SER A 551 -21.69 10.87 1.38
C SER A 551 -21.00 10.59 2.72
N GLU A 552 -20.28 9.48 2.83
CA GLU A 552 -19.44 9.19 4.01
C GLU A 552 -18.20 10.09 4.07
N MET A 553 -17.62 10.41 2.92
CA MET A 553 -16.35 11.13 2.81
C MET A 553 -16.50 12.66 2.91
N ILE A 554 -17.45 13.26 2.17
CA ILE A 554 -17.54 14.73 2.06
C ILE A 554 -17.70 15.51 3.37
N PRO A 555 -18.33 14.99 4.46
CA PRO A 555 -18.41 15.73 5.72
C PRO A 555 -17.04 16.04 6.34
N ASN A 556 -16.01 15.27 5.99
CA ASN A 556 -14.64 15.44 6.48
C ASN A 556 -13.76 16.29 5.54
N ILE A 557 -14.30 16.74 4.41
CA ILE A 557 -13.59 17.51 3.39
C ILE A 557 -14.13 18.95 3.39
N LYS A 558 -13.33 19.90 3.87
CA LYS A 558 -13.72 21.31 3.94
C LYS A 558 -13.74 21.95 2.54
N GLY A 559 -14.95 22.25 2.04
CA GLY A 559 -15.18 22.87 0.74
C GLY A 559 -16.65 22.79 0.34
N ILE A 560 -16.92 23.18 -0.90
CA ILE A 560 -18.22 23.05 -1.57
C ILE A 560 -18.13 21.83 -2.49
N HIS A 561 -19.13 20.96 -2.45
CA HIS A 561 -19.08 19.65 -3.10
C HIS A 561 -20.13 19.51 -4.17
N TYR A 562 -19.72 19.01 -5.34
CA TYR A 562 -20.56 18.70 -6.48
C TYR A 562 -20.33 17.25 -6.90
N ARG A 563 -21.42 16.52 -7.13
CA ARG A 563 -21.41 15.22 -7.79
C ARG A 563 -22.16 15.35 -9.11
N VAL A 564 -21.43 15.23 -10.21
CA VAL A 564 -21.93 15.52 -11.56
C VAL A 564 -22.21 14.23 -12.34
N ASN A 565 -23.18 14.26 -13.25
CA ASN A 565 -23.52 13.13 -14.10
C ASN A 565 -22.43 12.86 -15.15
N GLU A 566 -22.49 11.70 -15.83
CA GLU A 566 -21.49 11.29 -16.83
C GLU A 566 -21.31 12.35 -17.94
N THR A 567 -22.40 12.86 -18.51
CA THR A 567 -22.32 13.85 -19.60
C THR A 567 -21.70 15.18 -19.16
N GLN A 568 -21.94 15.59 -17.93
CA GLN A 568 -21.34 16.76 -17.31
C GLN A 568 -19.85 16.54 -17.04
N TRP A 569 -19.50 15.37 -16.47
CA TRP A 569 -18.11 14.99 -16.22
C TRP A 569 -17.30 14.99 -17.51
N ASP A 570 -17.77 14.29 -18.54
CA ASP A 570 -17.10 14.17 -19.84
C ASP A 570 -16.92 15.53 -20.52
N TYR A 571 -17.89 16.42 -20.40
CA TYR A 571 -17.73 17.78 -20.90
C TYR A 571 -16.61 18.53 -20.16
N LEU A 572 -16.61 18.49 -18.82
CA LEU A 572 -15.60 19.18 -18.02
C LEU A 572 -14.20 18.61 -18.29
N THR A 573 -14.04 17.29 -18.28
CA THR A 573 -12.74 16.64 -18.42
C THR A 573 -12.27 16.61 -19.87
N SER A 574 -13.07 16.12 -20.81
CA SER A 574 -12.60 15.87 -22.19
C SER A 574 -12.75 17.07 -23.13
N LYS A 575 -13.60 18.05 -22.82
CA LYS A 575 -13.83 19.20 -23.72
C LYS A 575 -13.34 20.53 -23.16
N LEU A 576 -13.62 20.81 -21.88
CA LEU A 576 -13.32 22.13 -21.30
C LEU A 576 -11.87 22.22 -20.80
N PHE A 577 -11.36 21.18 -20.15
CA PHE A 577 -10.04 21.21 -19.48
C PHE A 577 -9.00 20.25 -20.04
N ASP A 578 -9.39 19.28 -20.87
CA ASP A 578 -8.51 18.23 -21.39
C ASP A 578 -7.77 17.46 -20.27
N ILE A 579 -8.55 17.02 -19.27
CA ILE A 579 -8.08 16.26 -18.11
C ILE A 579 -8.00 14.78 -18.50
N ASP A 580 -6.79 14.23 -18.48
CA ASP A 580 -6.47 12.82 -18.74
C ASP A 580 -6.31 11.98 -17.45
N GLY A 581 -6.17 12.64 -16.29
CA GLY A 581 -6.00 11.99 -15.00
C GLY A 581 -6.44 12.85 -13.81
N ILE A 582 -6.84 12.18 -12.72
CA ILE A 582 -7.16 12.82 -11.43
C ILE A 582 -6.15 12.39 -10.35
N PRO A 583 -5.83 13.25 -9.37
CA PRO A 583 -6.40 14.57 -9.13
C PRO A 583 -5.97 15.59 -10.19
N SER A 584 -6.88 16.51 -10.51
CA SER A 584 -6.61 17.65 -11.41
C SER A 584 -7.18 18.93 -10.81
N TYR A 585 -6.51 20.05 -10.99
CA TYR A 585 -6.83 21.31 -10.32
C TYR A 585 -7.06 22.45 -11.30
N VAL A 586 -8.16 23.18 -11.15
CA VAL A 586 -8.42 24.42 -11.89
C VAL A 586 -8.36 25.60 -10.93
N LEU A 587 -7.51 26.57 -11.24
CA LEU A 587 -7.41 27.83 -10.49
C LEU A 587 -8.24 28.91 -11.18
N VAL A 588 -9.24 29.44 -10.47
CA VAL A 588 -10.03 30.59 -10.90
C VAL A 588 -9.54 31.84 -10.16
N LYS A 589 -9.22 32.88 -10.91
CA LYS A 589 -8.80 34.18 -10.41
C LYS A 589 -10.02 35.03 -10.03
N LYS A 590 -9.78 36.11 -9.28
CA LYS A 590 -10.83 37.03 -8.80
C LYS A 590 -11.67 37.65 -9.91
N ASP A 591 -11.10 37.81 -11.11
CA ASP A 591 -11.79 38.36 -12.29
C ASP A 591 -12.67 37.32 -13.01
N GLY A 592 -12.64 36.05 -12.59
CA GLY A 592 -13.37 34.94 -13.19
C GLY A 592 -12.62 34.22 -14.31
N THR A 593 -11.40 34.65 -14.65
CA THR A 593 -10.54 33.88 -15.56
C THR A 593 -10.03 32.62 -14.86
N PHE A 594 -9.91 31.52 -15.60
CA PHE A 594 -9.54 30.22 -15.04
C PHE A 594 -8.58 29.47 -15.96
N SER A 595 -7.82 28.56 -15.37
CA SER A 595 -6.90 27.67 -16.09
C SER A 595 -6.67 26.40 -15.28
N LEU A 596 -6.48 25.26 -15.98
CA LEU A 596 -5.93 24.05 -15.37
C LEU A 596 -4.51 24.33 -14.86
N ARG A 597 -4.18 23.82 -13.67
CA ARG A 597 -2.95 24.07 -12.92
C ARG A 597 -2.50 22.84 -12.15
N ASN A 598 -2.19 21.77 -12.88
CA ASN A 598 -1.64 20.53 -12.30
C ASN A 598 -0.15 20.67 -11.90
N ASP A 599 0.44 21.84 -12.10
CA ASP A 599 1.79 22.24 -11.73
C ASP A 599 1.90 22.91 -10.34
N LEU A 600 0.80 22.96 -9.57
CA LEU A 600 0.69 23.66 -8.29
C LEU A 600 1.01 22.83 -7.05
#